data_AF-A0A835LXW7-F1
#
_entry.id   AF-A0A835LXW7-F1
#
_cell.length_a   1.000
_cell.length_b   1.000
_cell.length_c   1.000
_cell.angle_alpha   90.00
_cell.angle_beta   90.00
_cell.angle_gamma   90.00
#
_symmetry.space_group_name_H-M   'P 1'
#
loop_
_entity.id
_entity.type
_entity.pdbx_description
1 polymer ?
#
loop_
_entity_poly.entity_id
_entity_poly.type
_entity_poly.pdbx_seq_one_letter_code
_entity_poly.pdbx_strand_id
1 'polypeptide(L)'
;MYKNFKAKFPGELWESLAWEVAMTYKLPELTRILGTINKTDSAALDWLDNEPRECWARAHFDWTSKCDELTNNFSESFNSWILKIRDKPLVQFIDMYNLLLLKSIYDRRMLSMKSF
;
A
#
# COMPACT_ATOMS: atom_id res chain seq x y z
N MET A 1 -0.59 1.46 -6.24
CA MET A 1 0.31 2.50 -6.76
C MET A 1 1.76 2.00 -6.87
N TYR A 2 2.54 1.86 -5.78
CA TYR A 2 4.01 1.62 -5.84
C TYR A 2 4.46 0.44 -6.71
N LYS A 3 3.93 -0.78 -6.49
CA LYS A 3 4.28 -1.97 -7.30
C LYS A 3 3.99 -1.77 -8.79
N ASN A 4 2.84 -1.17 -9.10
CA ASN A 4 2.40 -0.92 -10.49
C ASN A 4 3.25 0.17 -11.16
N PHE A 5 3.64 1.20 -10.40
CA PHE A 5 4.53 2.25 -10.87
C PHE A 5 5.91 1.67 -11.22
N LYS A 6 6.50 0.88 -10.30
CA LYS A 6 7.79 0.20 -10.52
C LYS A 6 7.78 -0.72 -11.75
N ALA A 7 6.66 -1.39 -12.03
CA ALA A 7 6.53 -2.23 -13.22
C ALA A 7 6.56 -1.43 -14.53
N LYS A 8 6.07 -0.18 -14.52
CA LYS A 8 6.02 0.70 -15.70
C LYS A 8 7.26 1.59 -15.84
N PHE A 9 7.82 2.02 -14.72
CA PHE A 9 9.02 2.86 -14.63
C PHE A 9 10.08 2.13 -13.78
N PRO A 10 10.85 1.21 -14.38
CA PRO A 10 11.85 0.43 -13.65
C PRO A 10 13.13 1.25 -13.38
N GLY A 11 13.79 0.97 -12.26
CA GLY A 11 15.10 1.56 -11.92
C GLY A 11 15.11 2.23 -10.55
N GLU A 12 16.29 2.28 -9.92
CA GLU A 12 16.47 2.75 -8.54
C GLU A 12 15.99 4.20 -8.34
N LEU A 13 16.24 5.07 -9.33
CA LEU A 13 15.75 6.45 -9.31
C LEU A 13 14.22 6.51 -9.17
N TRP A 14 13.51 5.74 -10.00
CA TRP A 14 12.05 5.71 -10.01
C TRP A 14 11.49 5.07 -8.76
N GLU A 15 12.14 4.03 -8.25
CA GLU A 15 11.77 3.40 -6.98
C GLU A 15 11.89 4.36 -5.80
N SER A 16 12.98 5.14 -5.76
CA SER A 16 13.19 6.16 -4.73
C SER A 16 12.17 7.29 -4.83
N LEU A 17 11.96 7.86 -6.02
CA LEU A 17 11.00 8.94 -6.24
C LEU A 17 9.56 8.49 -5.94
N ALA A 18 9.17 7.29 -6.37
CA ALA A 18 7.84 6.73 -6.10
C ALA A 18 7.61 6.49 -4.61
N TRP A 19 8.64 6.09 -3.88
CA TRP A 19 8.56 5.93 -2.43
C TRP A 19 8.47 7.28 -1.72
N GLU A 20 9.34 8.22 -2.07
CA GLU A 20 9.42 9.56 -1.47
C GLU A 20 8.11 10.34 -1.67
N VAL A 21 7.57 10.33 -2.90
CA VAL A 21 6.31 11.02 -3.23
C VAL A 21 5.12 10.42 -2.49
N ALA A 22 5.08 9.09 -2.32
CA ALA A 22 4.00 8.42 -1.62
C ALA A 22 4.04 8.68 -0.11
N MET A 23 5.23 8.60 0.49
CA MET A 23 5.44 8.65 1.94
C MET A 23 5.48 10.07 2.52
N THR A 24 5.57 11.10 1.67
CA THR A 24 5.62 12.49 2.11
C THR A 24 4.36 12.89 2.86
N TYR A 25 4.54 13.60 3.98
CA TYR A 25 3.45 14.06 4.87
C TYR A 25 2.95 15.47 4.57
N LYS A 26 3.76 16.29 3.88
CA LYS A 26 3.49 17.72 3.70
C LYS A 26 3.14 18.01 2.24
N LEU A 27 2.00 18.66 2.01
CA LEU A 27 1.56 19.06 0.67
C LEU A 27 2.57 19.90 -0.12
N PRO A 28 3.30 20.88 0.47
CA PRO A 28 4.34 21.61 -0.25
C PRO A 28 5.49 20.70 -0.73
N GLU A 29 5.87 19.73 0.10
CA GLU A 29 6.94 18.79 -0.22
C GLU A 29 6.50 17.79 -1.30
N LEU A 30 5.25 17.32 -1.22
CA LEU A 30 4.64 16.49 -2.26
C LEU A 30 4.70 17.20 -3.61
N THR A 31 4.30 18.48 -3.65
CA THR A 31 4.32 19.30 -4.87
C THR A 31 5.75 19.45 -5.41
N ARG A 32 6.74 19.63 -4.53
CA ARG A 32 8.15 19.69 -4.91
C ARG A 32 8.61 18.41 -5.60
N ILE A 33 8.30 17.25 -5.02
CA ILE A 33 8.71 15.94 -5.55
C ILE A 33 7.98 15.64 -6.88
N LEU A 34 6.69 15.93 -6.99
CA LEU A 34 5.94 15.82 -8.25
C LEU A 34 6.54 16.71 -9.35
N GLY A 35 7.01 17.92 -9.00
CA GLY A 35 7.74 18.78 -9.91
C GLY A 35 9.08 18.17 -10.38
N THR A 36 9.79 17.45 -9.52
CA THR A 36 11.00 16.69 -9.88
C THR A 36 10.68 15.51 -10.80
N ILE A 37 9.60 14.78 -10.52
CA ILE A 37 9.13 13.67 -11.36
C ILE A 37 8.81 14.19 -12.76
N ASN A 38 8.04 15.28 -12.88
CA ASN A 38 7.68 15.89 -14.16
C ASN A 38 8.90 16.35 -14.99
N LYS A 39 9.92 16.91 -14.32
CA LYS A 39 11.17 17.32 -14.99
C LYS A 39 11.99 16.13 -15.48
N THR A 40 11.90 15.00 -14.79
CA THR A 40 12.60 13.76 -15.18
C THR A 40 11.88 13.08 -16.33
N ASP A 41 10.56 12.89 -16.21
CA ASP A 41 9.68 12.34 -17.24
C ASP A 41 8.23 12.77 -16.97
N SER A 42 7.64 13.53 -17.89
CA SER A 42 6.25 13.97 -17.76
C SER A 42 5.26 12.81 -17.83
N ALA A 43 5.58 11.73 -18.53
CA ALA A 43 4.71 10.55 -18.62
C ALA A 43 4.58 9.83 -17.27
N ALA A 44 5.58 9.95 -16.39
CA ALA A 44 5.51 9.43 -15.03
C ALA A 44 4.54 10.23 -14.16
N LEU A 45 4.51 11.56 -14.32
CA LEU A 45 3.53 12.42 -13.64
C LEU A 45 2.12 12.11 -14.15
N ASP A 46 1.92 12.07 -15.47
CA ASP A 46 0.62 11.73 -16.07
C ASP A 46 0.12 10.36 -15.60
N TRP A 47 1.04 9.41 -15.37
CA TRP A 47 0.66 8.12 -14.83
C TRP A 47 0.15 8.20 -13.39
N LEU A 48 0.83 8.96 -12.53
CA LEU A 48 0.44 9.16 -11.14
C LEU A 48 -0.88 9.91 -11.02
N ASP A 49 -1.17 10.81 -11.95
CA ASP A 49 -2.39 11.61 -11.98
C ASP A 49 -3.62 10.85 -12.53
N ASN A 50 -3.46 9.61 -12.99
CA ASN A 50 -4.59 8.76 -13.36
C ASN A 50 -5.47 8.35 -12.17
N GLU A 51 -4.90 8.33 -10.96
CA GLU A 51 -5.61 7.98 -9.73
C GLU A 51 -5.56 9.18 -8.77
N PRO A 52 -6.67 9.51 -8.08
CA PRO A 52 -6.68 10.59 -7.09
C PRO A 52 -5.57 10.44 -6.05
N ARG A 53 -4.92 11.55 -5.70
CA ARG A 53 -3.77 11.55 -4.79
C ARG A 53 -4.16 11.10 -3.38
N GLU A 54 -5.43 11.28 -3.00
CA GLU A 54 -6.04 10.76 -1.77
C GLU A 54 -5.97 9.23 -1.66
N CYS A 55 -5.82 8.52 -2.79
CA CYS A 55 -5.75 7.06 -2.80
C CYS A 55 -4.33 6.51 -2.56
N TRP A 56 -3.29 7.34 -2.68
CA TRP A 56 -1.91 6.83 -2.65
C TRP A 56 -0.85 7.76 -2.05
N ALA A 57 -1.11 9.07 -1.94
CA ALA A 57 -0.20 10.05 -1.37
C ALA A 57 -0.57 10.33 0.09
N ARG A 58 0.35 10.02 1.00
CA ARG A 58 0.12 10.14 2.44
C ARG A 58 -0.20 11.55 2.91
N ALA A 59 0.34 12.57 2.23
CA ALA A 59 0.05 13.98 2.52
C ALA A 59 -1.43 14.35 2.38
N HIS A 60 -2.22 13.55 1.64
CA HIS A 60 -3.66 13.75 1.46
C HIS A 60 -4.51 12.93 2.44
N PHE A 61 -3.91 12.03 3.23
CA PHE A 61 -4.67 11.18 4.14
C PHE A 61 -5.17 12.00 5.33
N ASP A 62 -6.39 11.69 5.78
CA ASP A 62 -6.95 12.28 6.98
C ASP A 62 -6.07 11.96 8.19
N TRP A 63 -5.91 12.94 9.09
CA TRP A 63 -5.12 12.81 10.31
C TRP A 63 -5.64 11.72 11.26
N THR A 64 -6.91 11.34 11.15
CA THR A 64 -7.56 10.24 11.88
C THR A 64 -7.27 8.86 11.26
N SER A 65 -6.81 8.81 10.01
CA SER A 65 -6.56 7.60 9.23
C SER A 65 -5.07 7.36 8.97
N LYS A 66 -4.22 7.68 9.96
CA LYS A 66 -2.77 7.44 9.91
C LYS A 66 -2.46 5.94 9.94
N CYS A 67 -2.62 5.27 8.81
CA CYS A 67 -2.02 3.95 8.60
C CYS A 67 -0.59 4.15 8.09
N ASP A 68 0.39 3.51 8.74
CA ASP A 68 1.78 3.51 8.25
C ASP A 68 1.95 2.63 7.00
N GLU A 69 1.02 1.71 6.76
CA GLU A 69 0.99 0.90 5.56
C GLU A 69 0.36 1.64 4.35
N LEU A 70 1.20 2.27 3.53
CA LEU A 70 0.83 2.73 2.17
C LEU A 70 0.87 1.62 1.11
N THR A 71 1.14 0.38 1.53
CA THR A 71 1.30 -0.74 0.60
C THR A 71 -0.02 -1.49 0.45
N ASN A 72 -0.32 -1.92 -0.77
CA ASN A 72 -1.49 -2.75 -1.09
C ASN A 72 -1.46 -4.13 -0.41
N ASN A 73 -0.40 -4.45 0.35
CA ASN A 73 -0.20 -5.77 0.93
C ASN A 73 -1.32 -6.15 1.93
N PHE A 74 -1.82 -5.18 2.70
CA PHE A 74 -2.94 -5.40 3.61
C PHE A 74 -4.20 -5.78 2.83
N SER A 75 -4.57 -4.96 1.85
CA SER A 75 -5.74 -5.21 0.99
C SER A 75 -5.62 -6.49 0.18
N GLU A 76 -4.45 -6.80 -0.38
CA GLU A 76 -4.16 -8.06 -1.08
C GLU A 76 -4.38 -9.27 -0.15
N SER A 77 -3.85 -9.21 1.07
CA SER A 77 -3.98 -10.28 2.08
C SER A 77 -5.43 -10.44 2.52
N PHE A 78 -6.11 -9.34 2.82
CA PHE A 78 -7.52 -9.34 3.21
C PHE A 78 -8.41 -9.90 2.09
N ASN A 79 -8.23 -9.44 0.86
CA ASN A 79 -9.00 -9.93 -0.30
C ASN A 79 -8.77 -11.43 -0.53
N SER A 80 -7.52 -11.91 -0.39
CA SER A 80 -7.20 -13.34 -0.50
C SER A 80 -7.93 -14.20 0.54
N TRP A 81 -8.16 -13.67 1.75
CA TRP A 81 -8.93 -14.36 2.78
C TRP A 81 -10.43 -14.31 2.50
N ILE A 82 -10.97 -13.11 2.25
CA ILE A 82 -12.40 -12.91 2.02
C ILE A 82 -12.89 -13.71 0.82
N LEU A 83 -12.13 -13.77 -0.27
CA LEU A 83 -12.50 -14.55 -1.45
C LEU A 83 -12.75 -16.03 -1.15
N LYS A 84 -12.09 -16.59 -0.13
CA LYS A 84 -12.23 -18.01 0.26
C LYS A 84 -13.41 -18.28 1.19
N ILE A 85 -13.93 -17.26 1.86
CA ILE A 85 -14.89 -17.42 2.95
C ILE A 85 -16.21 -16.66 2.73
N ARG A 86 -16.28 -15.75 1.75
CA ARG A 86 -17.44 -14.88 1.48
C ARG A 86 -18.73 -15.61 1.09
N ASP A 87 -18.64 -16.88 0.70
CA ASP A 87 -19.78 -17.72 0.33
C ASP A 87 -20.44 -18.39 1.54
N LYS A 88 -19.90 -18.20 2.76
CA LYS A 88 -20.39 -18.85 3.98
C LYS A 88 -21.47 -18.04 4.68
N PRO A 89 -22.38 -18.71 5.42
CA PRO A 89 -23.30 -18.03 6.33
C PRO A 89 -22.54 -17.15 7.34
N LEU A 90 -23.15 -16.04 7.78
CA LEU A 90 -22.50 -15.02 8.61
C LEU A 90 -21.71 -15.57 9.82
N VAL A 91 -22.30 -16.52 10.55
CA VAL A 91 -21.65 -17.14 11.72
C VAL A 91 -20.37 -17.87 11.30
N GLN A 92 -20.46 -18.72 10.26
CA GLN A 92 -19.32 -19.47 9.74
C GLN A 92 -18.26 -18.53 9.13
N PHE A 93 -18.68 -17.46 8.46
CA PHE A 93 -17.79 -16.45 7.92
C PHE A 93 -16.92 -15.83 9.02
N ILE A 94 -17.55 -15.41 10.14
CA ILE A 94 -16.86 -14.79 11.27
C ILE A 94 -15.88 -15.79 11.91
N ASP A 95 -16.32 -17.02 12.14
CA ASP A 95 -15.47 -18.07 12.72
C ASP A 95 -14.24 -18.36 11.85
N MET A 96 -14.43 -18.50 10.53
CA MET A 96 -13.34 -18.73 9.59
C MET A 96 -12.39 -17.53 9.51
N TYR A 97 -12.91 -16.30 9.53
CA TYR A 97 -12.09 -15.10 9.57
C TYR A 97 -11.21 -15.06 10.83
N ASN A 98 -11.79 -15.35 12.00
CA ASN A 98 -11.06 -15.39 13.27
C ASN A 98 -9.95 -16.44 13.26
N LEU A 99 -10.20 -17.62 12.70
CA LEU A 99 -9.18 -18.67 12.55
C LEU A 99 -8.03 -18.23 11.65
N LEU A 100 -8.31 -17.57 10.52
CA LEU A 100 -7.28 -17.04 9.62
C LEU A 100 -6.44 -15.94 10.29
N LEU A 101 -7.09 -15.06 11.04
CA LEU A 101 -6.42 -14.01 11.81
C LEU A 101 -5.49 -14.59 12.87
N LEU A 102 -6.00 -15.52 13.70
CA LEU A 102 -5.24 -16.17 14.76
C LEU A 102 -4.04 -16.94 14.20
N LYS A 103 -4.24 -17.70 13.12
CA LYS A 103 -3.17 -18.42 12.43
C LYS A 103 -2.08 -17.46 11.94
N SER A 104 -2.46 -16.32 11.35
CA SER A 104 -1.50 -15.34 10.83
C SER A 104 -0.70 -14.67 11.94
N ILE A 105 -1.31 -14.40 13.09
CA ILE A 105 -0.61 -13.90 14.28
C ILE A 105 0.38 -14.96 14.79
N TYR A 106 -0.05 -16.22 14.87
CA TYR A 106 0.79 -17.33 15.30
C TYR A 106 1.99 -17.53 14.36
N ASP A 107 1.78 -17.61 13.06
CA ASP A 107 2.83 -17.81 12.07
C ASP A 107 3.88 -16.68 12.13
N ARG A 108 3.44 -15.42 12.27
CA ARG A 108 4.35 -14.27 12.45
C ARG A 108 5.18 -14.37 13.73
N ARG A 109 4.59 -14.81 14.84
CA ARG A 109 5.34 -15.05 16.09
C ARG A 109 6.39 -16.14 15.91
N MET A 110 6.04 -17.24 15.27
CA MET A 110 6.96 -18.34 15.01
C MET A 110 8.13 -17.93 14.10
N LEU A 111 7.88 -17.12 13.07
CA LEU A 111 8.94 -16.57 12.22
C LEU A 111 9.91 -15.66 12.99
N SER A 112 9.37 -14.79 13.87
CA SER A 112 10.19 -13.95 14.73
C SER A 112 11.08 -14.76 15.68
N MET A 113 10.59 -15.91 16.17
CA MET A 113 11.36 -16.78 17.05
C MET A 113 12.45 -17.58 16.34
N LYS A 114 12.31 -17.83 15.02
CA LYS A 114 13.29 -18.54 14.19
C LYS A 114 14.43 -17.66 13.66
N SER A 115 14.35 -16.34 13.86
CA SER A 115 15.31 -15.38 13.33
C SER A 115 16.47 -15.06 14.29
N PHE A 116 16.73 -15.97 15.25
CA PHE A 116 17.84 -15.94 16.20
C PHE A 116 18.68 -17.22 16.10
#